data_AF-A0A940PDQ6-F1
#
_entry.id   AF-A0A940PDQ6-F1
#
_cell.length_a   1.000
_cell.length_b   1.000
_cell.length_c   1.000
_cell.angle_alpha   90.00
_cell.angle_beta   90.00
_cell.angle_gamma   90.00
#
_symmetry.space_group_name_H-M   'P 1'
#
loop_
_entity.id
_entity.type
_entity.pdbx_description
1 polymer ?
#
loop_
_entity_poly.entity_id
_entity_poly.type
_entity_poly.pdbx_seq_one_letter_code
_entity_poly.pdbx_strand_id
1 'polypeptide(L)' 'MYEYKSEILETSTKWIKDSANEKDLKLLDDLINSRAQQGWELVTHAYMPNVVATRSAFLITFKKTI' A
#
# COMPACT_ATOMS: atom_id res chain seq x y z
N MET A 1 -12.90 -12.93 -16.75
CA MET A 1 -13.12 -12.78 -15.29
C MET A 1 -12.08 -11.81 -14.79
N TYR A 2 -12.45 -10.78 -14.02
CA TYR A 2 -11.44 -9.82 -13.53
C TYR A 2 -10.58 -10.47 -12.45
N GLU A 3 -9.26 -10.33 -12.56
CA GLU A 3 -8.31 -10.77 -11.53
C GLU A 3 -8.02 -9.60 -10.59
N TYR A 4 -8.18 -9.82 -9.29
CA TYR A 4 -7.93 -8.81 -8.27
C TYR A 4 -6.86 -9.27 -7.29
N LYS A 5 -6.03 -8.32 -6.84
CA LYS A 5 -4.99 -8.56 -5.85
C LYS A 5 -5.00 -7.44 -4.81
N SER A 6 -4.88 -7.79 -3.53
CA SER A 6 -4.72 -6.83 -2.44
C SER A 6 -3.39 -7.05 -1.73
N GLU A 7 -2.69 -5.96 -1.38
CA GLU A 7 -1.42 -6.01 -0.67
C GLU A 7 -1.43 -5.01 0.48
N ILE A 8 -0.87 -5.43 1.62
CA ILE A 8 -0.70 -4.59 2.81
C ILE A 8 0.77 -4.20 2.89
N LEU A 9 1.03 -2.91 3.00
CA LEU A 9 2.36 -2.37 3.23
C LEU A 9 2.46 -1.82 4.65
N GLU A 10 3.24 -2.48 5.49
CA GLU A 10 3.52 -2.00 6.86
C GLU A 10 4.43 -0.77 6.81
N THR A 11 4.09 0.24 7.61
CA THR A 11 4.90 1.45 7.77
C THR A 11 5.65 1.45 9.10
N SER A 12 6.63 2.34 9.22
CA SER A 12 7.34 2.54 10.49
C SER A 12 6.41 2.92 11.65
N THR A 13 6.68 2.37 12.84
CA THR A 13 6.00 2.75 14.09
C THR A 13 6.35 4.19 14.45
N LYS A 14 5.36 5.07 14.52
CA LYS A 14 5.55 6.44 14.99
C LYS A 14 4.82 6.65 16.31
N TRP A 15 5.59 7.07 17.32
CA TRP A 15 5.09 7.35 18.67
C TRP A 15 4.31 8.68 18.78
N ILE A 16 4.46 9.59 17.81
CA ILE A 16 4.01 10.99 17.94
C ILE A 16 3.07 11.42 16.81
N LYS A 17 3.14 10.80 15.63
CA LYS A 17 2.41 11.27 14.44
C LYS A 17 1.88 10.13 13.61
N ASP A 18 0.57 10.11 13.41
CA ASP A 18 -0.17 9.13 12.64
C ASP A 18 -0.12 9.43 11.12
N SER A 19 1.06 9.78 10.62
CA SER A 19 1.26 10.12 9.20
C SER A 19 2.48 9.39 8.68
N ALA A 20 2.44 8.92 7.43
CA ALA A 20 3.59 8.32 6.75
C ALA A 20 4.81 9.26 6.70
N ASN A 21 6.03 8.72 6.74
CA ASN A 21 7.25 9.47 6.42
C ASN A 21 7.63 9.32 4.94
N GLU A 22 8.65 10.06 4.50
CA GLU A 22 9.17 10.00 3.12
C GLU A 22 9.63 8.58 2.70
N LYS A 23 10.15 7.77 3.62
CA LYS A 23 10.56 6.39 3.32
C LYS A 23 9.34 5.52 3.04
N ASP A 24 8.29 5.65 3.84
CA ASP A 24 7.04 4.92 3.66
C ASP A 24 6.39 5.28 2.31
N LEU A 25 6.42 6.59 1.94
CA LEU A 25 5.92 7.06 0.64
C LEU A 25 6.73 6.49 -0.54
N LYS A 26 8.06 6.50 -0.44
CA LYS A 26 8.91 5.91 -1.47
C LYS A 26 8.63 4.43 -1.68
N LEU A 27 8.40 3.70 -0.59
CA LEU A 27 8.12 2.27 -0.63
C LEU A 27 6.76 1.97 -1.27
N LEU A 28 5.76 2.84 -1.03
CA LEU A 28 4.47 2.81 -1.71
C LEU A 28 4.64 3.06 -3.22
N ASP A 29 5.40 4.08 -3.61
CA ASP A 29 5.65 4.41 -5.01
C ASP A 29 6.34 3.24 -5.74
N ASP A 30 7.37 2.65 -5.13
CA ASP A 30 8.10 1.51 -5.71
C ASP A 30 7.17 0.30 -5.92
N LEU A 31 6.26 0.04 -4.97
CA LEU A 31 5.29 -1.04 -5.08
C LEU A 31 4.29 -0.80 -6.21
N ILE A 32 3.71 0.40 -6.30
CA ILE A 32 2.76 0.78 -7.35
C ILE A 32 3.42 0.64 -8.72
N ASN A 33 4.63 1.18 -8.88
CA ASN A 33 5.37 1.12 -10.13
C ASN A 33 5.72 -0.32 -10.54
N SER A 34 6.14 -1.16 -9.58
CA SER A 34 6.40 -2.57 -9.83
C SER A 34 5.16 -3.32 -10.32
N ARG A 35 3.99 -3.05 -9.75
CA ARG A 35 2.72 -3.69 -10.15
C ARG A 35 2.24 -3.18 -11.50
N ALA A 36 2.39 -1.89 -11.78
CA ALA A 36 2.11 -1.32 -13.09
C ALA A 36 2.94 -2.01 -14.21
N GLN A 37 4.24 -2.24 -13.97
CA GLN A 37 5.11 -2.97 -14.91
C GLN A 37 4.68 -4.43 -15.13
N GLN A 38 4.01 -5.04 -14.15
CA GLN A 38 3.45 -6.40 -14.25
C GLN A 38 2.07 -6.44 -14.91
N GLY A 39 1.57 -5.31 -15.40
CA GLY A 39 0.28 -5.17 -16.06
C GLY A 39 -0.90 -5.07 -15.10
N TRP A 40 -0.67 -4.68 -13.84
CA TRP A 40 -1.74 -4.44 -12.87
C TRP A 40 -2.07 -2.95 -12.81
N GLU A 41 -3.37 -2.65 -12.74
CA GLU A 41 -3.91 -1.31 -12.57
C GLU A 41 -4.22 -1.07 -11.10
N LEU A 42 -3.73 0.03 -10.53
CA LEU A 42 -4.09 0.46 -9.19
C LEU A 42 -5.56 0.92 -9.17
N VAL A 43 -6.37 0.33 -8.29
CA VAL A 43 -7.80 0.66 -8.17
C VAL A 43 -8.07 1.55 -6.96
N THR A 44 -7.47 1.21 -5.81
CA THR A 44 -7.68 1.95 -4.56
C THR A 44 -6.51 1.77 -3.61
N HIS A 45 -6.32 2.77 -2.75
CA HIS A 45 -5.46 2.67 -1.58
C HIS A 45 -6.13 3.34 -0.37
N ALA A 46 -5.86 2.83 0.83
CA ALA A 46 -6.33 3.41 2.08
C ALA A 46 -5.22 3.39 3.14
N TYR A 47 -5.08 4.49 3.89
CA TYR A 47 -4.24 4.53 5.08
C TYR A 47 -4.99 3.97 6.28
N MET A 48 -4.40 3.00 6.96
CA MET A 48 -4.95 2.37 8.15
C MET A 48 -4.08 2.70 9.36
N PRO A 49 -4.56 3.55 10.27
CA PRO A 49 -3.84 3.84 11.51
C PRO A 49 -3.92 2.63 12.45
N ASN A 50 -2.78 2.19 12.98
CA ASN A 50 -2.67 1.13 14.00
C ASN A 50 -3.25 -0.25 13.61
N VAL A 51 -2.81 -0.80 12.47
CA VAL A 51 -3.01 -2.22 12.14
C VAL A 51 -2.11 -3.04 13.07
N VAL A 52 -2.70 -3.71 14.07
CA VAL A 52 -2.00 -4.44 15.14
C VAL A 52 -1.30 -3.52 16.16
N ALA A 53 -2.04 -2.54 16.72
CA ALA A 53 -1.71 -1.70 17.90
C ALA A 53 -0.35 -0.96 17.95
N THR A 54 0.58 -1.24 17.04
CA THR A 54 2.00 -0.85 17.08
C THR A 54 2.56 -0.49 15.71
N ARG A 55 1.86 -0.79 14.62
CA ARG A 55 2.27 -0.43 13.24
C ARG A 55 1.08 0.13 12.47
N SER A 56 1.32 1.12 11.64
CA SER A 56 0.33 1.58 10.65
C SER A 56 0.59 0.87 9.33
N ALA A 57 -0.39 0.86 8.43
CA ALA A 57 -0.24 0.21 7.14
C ALA A 57 -1.03 0.90 6.04
N PHE A 58 -0.64 0.64 4.79
CA PHE A 58 -1.43 0.94 3.60
C PHE A 58 -2.08 -0.33 3.07
N LEU A 59 -3.38 -0.30 2.82
CA LEU A 59 -4.08 -1.33 2.07
C LEU A 59 -4.21 -0.87 0.62
N ILE A 60 -3.73 -1.67 -0.32
CA ILE A 60 -3.68 -1.31 -1.74
C ILE A 60 -4.34 -2.44 -2.55
N THR A 61 -5.22 -2.09 -3.48
CA THR A 61 -5.89 -3.06 -4.36
C THR A 61 -5.57 -2.80 -5.81
N PHE A 62 -5.26 -3.86 -6.53
CA PHE A 62 -4.96 -3.88 -7.95
C PHE A 62 -5.94 -4.75 -8.72
N LYS A 63 -6.15 -4.40 -9.98
CA LYS A 63 -6.93 -5.17 -10.95
C LYS A 63 -6.08 -5.48 -12.16
N LYS A 64 -6.17 -6.69 -12.67
CA LYS A 64 -5.59 -7.08 -13.96
C LYS A 64 -6.71 -7.44 -14.92
N THR A 65 -6.69 -6.81 -16.08
CA THR A 65 -7.53 -7.23 -17.20
C THR A 65 -6.75 -8.29 -17.96
N ILE A 66 -7.30 -9.50 -17.98
CA ILE A 66 -6.77 -10.65 -18.74
C ILE A 66 -6.99 -10.41 -20.23
#